data_AF-A0A2M9A859-F1
#
_entry.id   AF-A0A2M9A859-F1
#
_cell.length_a   1.000
_cell.length_b   1.000
_cell.length_c   1.000
_cell.angle_alpha   90.00
_cell.angle_beta   90.00
_cell.angle_gamma   90.00
#
_symmetry.space_group_name_H-M   'P 1'
#
loop_
_entity.id
_entity.type
_entity.pdbx_description
1 polymer ?
#
loop_
_entity_poly.entity_id
_entity_poly.type
_entity_poly.pdbx_seq_one_letter_code
_entity_poly.pdbx_strand_id
1 'polypeptide(L)'
;MNVRIGDHAKGHMAKCSISEQDVRDLFDEKIPVVKAEQSKEYEDCIEILAVLSGQFCKVVYSYVTNTVTTAFKLRDNQWKKLTK
;
A
#
# COMPACT_ATOMS: atom_id res chain seq x y z
N MET A 1 3.05 14.12 -0.34
CA MET A 1 1.76 14.17 -1.07
C MET A 1 0.60 14.08 -0.08
N ASN A 2 -0.48 14.87 -0.18
CA ASN A 2 -1.59 14.77 0.79
C ASN A 2 -2.58 13.66 0.38
N VAL A 3 -2.26 12.41 0.72
CA VAL A 3 -3.09 11.23 0.40
C VAL A 3 -4.15 11.00 1.48
N ARG A 4 -5.37 10.65 1.07
CA ARG A 4 -6.44 10.26 2.01
C ARG A 4 -6.33 8.77 2.32
N ILE A 5 -6.67 8.36 3.54
CA ILE A 5 -6.70 6.93 3.92
C ILE A 5 -8.15 6.60 4.22
N GLY A 6 -8.76 5.72 3.42
CA GLY A 6 -10.15 5.33 3.58
C GLY A 6 -10.37 4.55 4.88
N ASP A 7 -11.56 4.66 5.48
CA ASP A 7 -11.90 3.96 6.73
C ASP A 7 -11.73 2.44 6.62
N HIS A 8 -12.04 1.88 5.45
CA HIS A 8 -11.80 0.47 5.17
C HIS A 8 -10.30 0.11 5.22
N ALA A 9 -9.44 0.97 4.67
CA ALA A 9 -7.99 0.80 4.74
C ALA A 9 -7.49 0.85 6.18
N LYS A 10 -7.97 1.80 7.00
CA LYS A 10 -7.62 1.91 8.41
C LYS A 10 -7.91 0.62 9.18
N GLY A 11 -9.06 -0.02 8.90
CA GLY A 11 -9.42 -1.30 9.51
C GLY A 11 -8.44 -2.44 9.18
N HIS A 12 -7.99 -2.51 7.93
CA HIS A 12 -7.00 -3.51 7.50
C HIS A 12 -5.59 -3.20 8.03
N MET A 13 -5.21 -1.93 8.00
CA MET A 13 -3.94 -1.42 8.53
C MET A 13 -3.78 -1.73 10.00
N ALA A 14 -4.82 -1.50 10.81
CA ALA A 14 -4.82 -1.82 12.24
C ALA A 14 -4.55 -3.32 12.49
N LYS A 15 -5.16 -4.21 11.70
CA LYS A 15 -4.91 -5.66 11.79
C LYS A 15 -3.51 -6.06 11.35
N CYS A 16 -2.90 -5.27 10.46
CA CYS A 16 -1.57 -5.53 9.91
C CYS A 16 -0.44 -4.79 10.64
N SER A 17 -0.74 -4.03 11.70
CA SER A 17 0.23 -3.14 12.37
C SER A 17 0.90 -2.14 11.42
N ILE A 18 0.16 -1.67 10.40
CA ILE A 18 0.60 -0.62 9.48
C ILE A 18 0.04 0.70 10.03
N SER A 19 0.90 1.69 10.26
CA SER A 19 0.46 3.00 10.72
C SER A 19 0.05 3.90 9.56
N GLU A 20 -0.79 4.90 9.84
CA GLU A 20 -1.08 5.96 8.86
C GLU A 20 0.20 6.72 8.46
N GLN A 21 1.17 6.81 9.38
CA GLN A 21 2.44 7.47 9.11
C GLN A 21 3.30 6.66 8.12
N ASP A 22 3.35 5.33 8.22
CA ASP A 22 4.06 4.48 7.24
C ASP A 22 3.53 4.71 5.82
N VAL A 23 2.21 4.77 5.69
CA VAL A 23 1.57 5.04 4.40
C VAL A 23 1.93 6.44 3.91
N ARG A 24 1.86 7.46 4.76
CA ARG A 24 2.25 8.82 4.37
C ARG A 24 3.72 8.91 3.96
N ASP A 25 4.61 8.29 4.72
CA ASP A 25 6.05 8.26 4.44
C ASP A 25 6.37 7.54 3.12
N LEU A 26 5.56 6.55 2.73
CA LEU A 26 5.61 5.95 1.39
C LEU A 26 5.27 6.96 0.28
N PHE A 27 4.22 7.76 0.46
CA PHE A 27 3.82 8.80 -0.52
C PHE A 27 4.64 10.09 -0.46
N ASP A 28 5.40 10.30 0.62
CA ASP A 28 6.41 11.36 0.74
C ASP A 28 7.81 10.86 0.33
N GLU A 29 7.90 9.69 -0.32
CA GLU A 29 9.14 9.10 -0.85
C GLU A 29 10.23 8.82 0.21
N LYS A 30 9.87 8.81 1.49
CA LYS A 30 10.77 8.43 2.59
C LYS A 30 10.95 6.92 2.69
N ILE A 31 9.95 6.16 2.24
CA ILE A 31 10.02 4.71 2.14
C ILE A 31 10.13 4.33 0.66
N PRO A 32 11.16 3.56 0.27
CA PRO A 32 11.34 3.16 -1.11
C PRO A 32 10.22 2.22 -1.55
N VAL A 33 9.62 2.55 -2.70
CA VAL A 33 8.71 1.67 -3.41
C VAL A 33 9.52 0.54 -4.05
N VAL A 34 9.11 -0.70 -3.81
CA VAL A 34 9.74 -1.87 -4.43
C VAL A 34 9.17 -2.11 -5.82
N LYS A 35 7.85 -1.96 -5.95
CA LYS A 35 7.14 -2.08 -7.22
C LYS A 35 5.85 -1.29 -7.15
N ALA A 36 5.46 -0.65 -8.24
CA ALA A 36 4.13 -0.09 -8.40
C ALA A 36 3.57 -0.56 -9.73
N GLU A 37 2.38 -1.13 -9.73
CA GLU A 37 1.68 -1.58 -10.94
C GLU A 37 0.21 -1.18 -10.90
N GLN A 38 -0.36 -0.91 -12.06
CA GLN A 38 -1.80 -0.67 -12.16
C GLN A 38 -2.56 -1.96 -11.80
N SER A 39 -3.59 -1.83 -10.97
CA SER A 39 -4.40 -2.98 -10.57
C SER A 39 -5.15 -3.53 -11.79
N LYS A 40 -5.13 -4.85 -11.96
CA LYS A 40 -5.82 -5.53 -13.06
C LYS A 40 -7.34 -5.59 -12.86
N GLU A 41 -7.79 -5.53 -11.61
CA GLU A 41 -9.21 -5.58 -11.25
C GLU A 41 -9.85 -4.18 -11.23
N TYR A 42 -9.05 -3.15 -10.96
CA TYR A 42 -9.51 -1.77 -10.84
C TYR A 42 -8.54 -0.84 -11.57
N GLU A 43 -8.90 -0.42 -12.78
CA GLU A 43 -8.04 0.42 -13.62
C GLU A 43 -7.64 1.74 -12.92
N ASP A 44 -8.52 2.26 -12.06
CA ASP A 44 -8.29 3.51 -11.31
C ASP A 44 -7.37 3.36 -10.08
N CYS A 45 -6.85 2.15 -9.83
CA CYS A 45 -6.03 1.83 -8.68
C CYS A 45 -4.61 1.41 -9.07
N ILE A 46 -3.65 1.82 -8.25
CA ILE A 46 -2.26 1.41 -8.29
C ILE A 46 -1.97 0.56 -7.07
N GLU A 47 -1.37 -0.60 -7.30
CA GLU A 47 -0.89 -1.52 -6.29
C GLU A 47 0.60 -1.27 -6.07
N ILE A 48 0.92 -0.79 -4.88
CA ILE A 48 2.27 -0.41 -4.48
C ILE A 48 2.78 -1.45 -3.48
N LEU A 49 3.90 -2.06 -3.81
CA LEU A 49 4.63 -2.99 -2.95
C LEU A 49 5.75 -2.22 -2.28
N ALA A 50 5.77 -2.27 -0.95
CA ALA A 50 6.78 -1.60 -0.15
C ALA A 50 7.03 -2.36 1.15
N VAL A 51 8.16 -2.06 1.80
CA VAL A 51 8.47 -2.60 3.12
C VAL A 51 8.12 -1.53 4.15
N LEU A 52 7.00 -1.72 4.85
CA LEU A 52 6.53 -0.78 5.87
C LEU A 52 6.87 -1.35 7.25
N SER A 53 7.58 -0.59 8.09
CA SER A 53 8.00 -1.04 9.43
C SER A 53 8.64 -2.46 9.44
N GLY A 54 9.45 -2.77 8.43
CA GLY A 54 10.12 -4.07 8.28
C GLY A 54 9.23 -5.22 7.77
N GLN A 55 8.01 -4.93 7.32
CA GLN A 55 7.06 -5.93 6.82
C GLN A 55 6.78 -5.73 5.34
N PHE A 56 6.70 -6.83 4.60
CA PHE A 56 6.25 -6.82 3.20
C PHE A 56 4.78 -6.42 3.14
N CYS A 57 4.48 -5.30 2.51
CA CYS A 57 3.14 -4.73 2.45
C CYS A 57 2.74 -4.44 1.00
N LYS A 58 1.43 -4.56 0.76
CA LYS A 58 0.78 -4.08 -0.44
C LYS A 58 -0.17 -2.96 -0.06
N VAL A 59 0.00 -1.80 -0.68
CA VAL A 59 -0.84 -0.60 -0.53
C VAL A 59 -1.58 -0.42 -1.85
N VAL A 60 -2.91 -0.30 -1.79
CA VAL A 60 -3.74 -0.03 -2.96
C VAL A 60 -4.22 1.40 -2.89
N TYR A 61 -3.89 2.17 -3.92
CA TYR A 61 -4.13 3.59 -4.01
C TYR A 61 -4.96 3.92 -5.24
N SER A 62 -6.09 4.59 -5.05
CA SER A 62 -6.87 5.13 -6.15
C SER A 62 -6.36 6.52 -6.52
N TYR A 63 -5.87 6.69 -7.75
CA TYR A 63 -5.38 7.99 -8.22
C TYR A 63 -6.53 8.96 -8.55
N VAL A 64 -7.72 8.44 -8.90
CA VAL A 64 -8.93 9.24 -9.16
C VAL A 64 -9.43 9.93 -7.90
N THR A 65 -9.51 9.18 -6.80
CA THR A 65 -10.01 9.71 -5.51
C THR A 65 -8.90 10.19 -4.58
N ASN A 66 -7.65 10.07 -5.02
CA ASN A 66 -6.45 10.34 -4.23
C ASN A 66 -6.51 9.68 -2.83
N THR A 67 -6.94 8.42 -2.78
CA THR A 67 -7.26 7.70 -1.53
C THR A 67 -6.64 6.31 -1.52
N VAL A 68 -5.98 5.96 -0.42
CA VAL A 68 -5.59 4.58 -0.10
C VAL A 68 -6.83 3.80 0.28
N THR A 69 -7.17 2.82 -0.55
CA THR A 69 -8.39 2.01 -0.42
C THR A 69 -8.16 0.80 0.47
N THR A 70 -6.94 0.26 0.48
CA THR A 70 -6.52 -0.78 1.43
C THR A 70 -5.00 -0.83 1.58
N ALA A 71 -4.52 -1.30 2.72
CA ALA A 71 -3.13 -1.66 2.92
C ALA A 71 -3.05 -2.88 3.82
N PHE A 72 -2.28 -3.88 3.42
CA PHE A 72 -2.17 -5.14 4.15
C PHE A 72 -0.79 -5.79 4.01
N LYS A 73 -0.46 -6.61 5.01
CA LYS A 73 0.77 -7.41 5.02
C LYS A 73 0.66 -8.58 4.05
N LEU A 74 1.72 -8.79 3.28
CA LEU A 74 1.91 -9.94 2.42
C LEU A 74 2.70 -11.03 3.15
N ARG A 75 2.39 -12.29 2.84
CA ARG A 75 3.27 -13.42 3.21
C ARG A 75 4.48 -13.44 2.30
N ASP A 76 5.61 -13.96 2.79
CA ASP A 76 6.87 -14.05 2.04
C ASP A 76 6.71 -14.69 0.64
N ASN A 77 5.95 -15.79 0.55
CA ASN A 77 5.65 -16.44 -0.72
C ASN A 77 4.80 -15.59 -1.68
N GLN A 78 3.92 -14.72 -1.16
CA GLN A 78 3.14 -13.81 -2.01
C GLN A 78 4.02 -12.66 -2.49
N TRP A 79 4.81 -12.07 -1.59
CA TRP A 79 5.77 -11.02 -1.91
C TRP A 79 6.70 -11.46 -3.05
N LYS A 80 7.36 -12.62 -2.88
CA LYS A 80 8.24 -13.20 -3.91
C LYS A 80 7.57 -13.45 -5.25
N LYS A 81 6.26 -13.68 -5.30
CA LYS A 81 5.54 -13.85 -6.58
C LYS A 81 5.24 -12.52 -7.26
N LEU A 82 5.03 -11.47 -6.49
CA LEU A 82 4.65 -10.15 -6.99
C LEU A 82 5.88 -9.29 -7.35
N THR A 83 7.02 -9.53 -6.69
CA THR A 83 8.28 -8.81 -6.96
C THR A 83 9.23 -9.53 -7.93
N LYS A 84 8.85 -10.68 -8.47
CA LYS A 84 9.62 -11.41 -9.49
C LYS A 84 9.22 -10.95 -10.89
#